data_AF-A0A1A0NGP6-F1
#
_entry.id   AF-A0A1A0NGP6-F1
#
_cell.length_a   1.000
_cell.length_b   1.000
_cell.length_c   1.000
_cell.angle_alpha   90.00
_cell.angle_beta   90.00
_cell.angle_gamma   90.00
#
_symmetry.space_group_name_H-M   'P 1'
#
loop_
_entity.id
_entity.type
_entity.pdbx_description
1 polymer ?
#
loop_
_entity_poly.entity_id
_entity_poly.type
_entity_poly.pdbx_seq_one_letter_code
_entity_poly.pdbx_strand_id
1 'polypeptide(L)' 'MTVSISDRAFDVHEPTQPATVCTLLRELGMTHSCVEQQKTALRAWLTVHEPERPLRISLCENGYGLVLKETDFKRHR' A
#
# COMPACT_ATOMS: atom_id res chain seq x y z
N MET A 1 20.47 5.71 -42.61
CA MET A 1 20.64 6.88 -41.72
C MET A 1 19.24 7.44 -41.52
N THR A 2 18.59 7.51 -40.36
CA THR A 2 18.92 7.37 -38.94
C THR A 2 17.66 6.86 -38.22
N VAL A 3 17.83 5.96 -37.25
CA VAL A 3 16.76 5.46 -36.38
C VAL A 3 16.16 6.58 -35.54
N SER A 4 14.85 6.81 -35.63
CA SER A 4 14.14 7.69 -34.71
C SER A 4 13.71 6.86 -33.51
N ILE A 5 14.58 6.80 -32.51
CA ILE A 5 14.28 6.22 -31.20
C ILE A 5 13.30 7.21 -30.55
N SER A 6 12.01 6.86 -30.55
CA SER A 6 11.03 7.59 -29.75
C SER A 6 11.43 7.46 -28.29
N ASP A 7 11.82 8.61 -27.76
CA ASP A 7 12.06 8.98 -26.38
C ASP A 7 11.25 8.10 -25.42
N ARG A 8 11.94 7.17 -24.76
CA ARG A 8 11.41 6.57 -23.54
C ARG A 8 11.49 7.66 -22.49
N ALA A 9 10.39 8.37 -22.29
CA ALA A 9 10.16 9.13 -21.09
C ALA A 9 10.37 8.18 -19.90
N PHE A 10 11.54 8.30 -19.27
CA PHE A 10 11.75 7.77 -17.94
C PHE A 10 10.90 8.65 -17.03
N ASP A 11 9.61 8.30 -16.96
CA ASP A 11 8.72 8.78 -15.93
C ASP A 11 9.41 8.44 -14.61
N VAL A 12 9.95 9.46 -13.96
CA VAL A 12 10.41 9.39 -12.58
C VAL A 12 9.15 9.15 -11.77
N HIS A 13 8.74 7.88 -11.70
CA HIS A 13 7.61 7.45 -10.92
C HIS A 13 8.03 7.70 -9.47
N GLU A 14 7.59 8.81 -8.89
CA GLU A 14 7.48 8.90 -7.45
C GLU A 14 6.83 7.59 -6.99
N PRO A 15 7.38 6.90 -5.97
CA PRO A 15 6.85 5.62 -5.55
C PRO A 15 5.40 5.82 -5.14
N THR A 16 4.51 5.55 -6.09
CA THR A 16 3.08 5.79 -5.95
C THR A 16 2.62 4.77 -4.94
N GLN A 17 2.12 5.24 -3.81
CA GLN A 17 1.70 4.37 -2.73
C GLN A 17 0.71 3.31 -3.26
N PRO A 18 0.76 2.06 -2.77
CA PRO A 18 -0.17 1.03 -3.23
C PRO A 18 -1.61 1.47 -3.02
N ALA A 19 -2.36 1.59 -4.12
CA ALA A 19 -3.76 2.04 -4.07
C ALA A 19 -4.72 1.00 -3.49
N THR A 20 -4.32 -0.28 -3.38
CA THR A 20 -5.16 -1.37 -2.89
C THR A 20 -4.43 -2.23 -1.86
N VAL A 21 -5.19 -2.86 -0.96
CA VAL A 21 -4.63 -3.79 0.03
C VAL A 21 -3.98 -5.00 -0.65
N CYS A 22 -4.50 -5.48 -1.78
CA CYS A 22 -3.93 -6.61 -2.50
C CYS A 22 -2.53 -6.29 -3.05
N THR A 23 -2.35 -5.08 -3.60
CA THR A 23 -1.04 -4.61 -4.06
C THR A 23 -0.08 -4.49 -2.88
N LEU A 24 -0.51 -3.85 -1.79
CA LEU A 24 0.30 -3.71 -0.58
C LEU A 24 0.71 -5.06 0.00
N LEU A 25 -0.22 -6.02 0.10
CA LEU A 25 0.10 -7.36 0.60
C LEU A 25 1.07 -8.11 -0.32
N ARG A 26 1.03 -7.88 -1.63
CA ARG A 26 2.01 -8.43 -2.57
C ARG A 26 3.40 -7.83 -2.35
N GLU A 27 3.48 -6.51 -2.21
CA GLU A 27 4.74 -5.80 -1.92
C GLU A 27 5.34 -6.22 -0.57
N LEU A 28 4.49 -6.50 0.42
CA LEU A 28 4.89 -7.03 1.73
C LEU A 28 5.21 -8.54 1.73
N GLY A 29 5.05 -9.25 0.61
CA GLY A 29 5.26 -10.70 0.54
C GLY A 29 4.22 -11.54 1.29
N MET A 30 3.04 -10.97 1.55
CA MET A 30 1.98 -11.54 2.41
C MET A 30 0.82 -12.19 1.62
N THR A 31 0.95 -12.33 0.30
CA THR A 31 -0.12 -12.85 -0.58
C THR A 31 -0.64 -14.23 -0.17
N HIS A 32 0.21 -15.09 0.37
CA HIS A 32 -0.15 -16.45 0.80
C HIS A 32 -0.19 -16.62 2.34
N SER A 33 -0.07 -15.52 3.07
CA SER A 33 -0.06 -15.52 4.53
C SER A 33 -1.48 -15.59 5.09
N CYS A 34 -1.62 -16.11 6.30
CA CYS A 34 -2.91 -16.08 6.99
C CYS A 34 -3.30 -14.65 7.38
N VAL A 35 -4.59 -14.41 7.62
CA VAL A 35 -5.13 -13.08 7.91
C VAL A 35 -4.44 -12.41 9.10
N GLU A 36 -4.06 -13.16 10.14
CA GLU A 36 -3.38 -12.59 11.31
C GLU A 36 -1.96 -12.09 11.00
N GLN A 37 -1.24 -12.79 10.12
CA GLN A 37 0.05 -12.33 9.60
C GLN A 37 -0.13 -11.09 8.71
N GLN A 38 -1.14 -11.09 7.83
CA GLN A 38 -1.48 -9.94 7.00
C GLN A 38 -1.80 -8.71 7.85
N LYS A 39 -2.64 -8.84 8.89
CA LYS A 39 -2.95 -7.75 9.83
C LYS A 39 -1.69 -7.20 10.52
N THR A 40 -0.79 -8.09 10.95
CA THR A 40 0.44 -7.70 11.62
C THR A 40 1.35 -6.90 10.68
N ALA A 41 1.52 -7.37 9.45
CA ALA A 41 2.30 -6.67 8.43
C ALA A 41 1.68 -5.31 8.06
N LEU A 42 0.36 -5.26 7.88
CA LEU A 42 -0.37 -4.02 7.60
C LEU A 42 -0.24 -3.02 8.74
N ARG A 43 -0.38 -3.45 10.01
CA ARG A 43 -0.15 -2.58 11.17
C ARG A 43 1.26 -2.01 11.16
N ALA A 44 2.27 -2.85 10.96
CA ALA A 44 3.66 -2.39 10.92
C ALA A 44 3.87 -1.35 9.82
N TRP A 45 3.39 -1.62 8.60
CA TRP A 45 3.49 -0.68 7.49
C TRP A 45 2.76 0.65 7.77
N LEU A 46 1.55 0.58 8.31
CA LEU A 46 0.71 1.73 8.66
C LEU A 46 1.22 2.54 9.85
N THR A 47 2.20 2.05 10.62
CA THR A 47 2.85 2.92 11.63
C THR A 47 3.80 3.91 10.97
N VAL A 48 4.46 3.52 9.88
CA VAL A 48 5.49 4.33 9.20
C VAL A 48 4.89 5.16 8.07
N HIS A 49 3.85 4.67 7.40
CA HIS A 49 3.28 5.31 6.20
C HIS A 49 1.86 5.83 6.47
N GLU A 50 1.56 7.05 6.01
CA GLU A 50 0.19 7.57 6.00
C GLU A 50 -0.53 7.05 4.74
N PRO A 51 -1.55 6.18 4.87
CA PRO A 51 -2.26 5.67 3.72
C PRO A 51 -3.12 6.76 3.07
N GLU A 52 -3.00 6.90 1.76
CA GLU A 52 -3.85 7.73 0.95
C GLU A 52 -5.28 7.20 0.88
N ARG A 53 -6.19 8.07 0.47
CA ARG A 53 -7.62 7.78 0.40
C ARG A 53 -7.96 6.47 -0.33
N PRO A 54 -7.37 6.12 -1.49
CA PRO A 54 -7.68 4.87 -2.19
C PRO A 54 -7.35 3.63 -1.34
N LEU A 55 -6.18 3.63 -0.71
CA LEU A 55 -5.75 2.52 0.14
C LEU A 55 -6.60 2.41 1.39
N ARG A 56 -6.98 3.54 2.02
CA ARG A 56 -7.89 3.55 3.19
C ARG A 56 -9.25 2.93 2.86
N ILE A 57 -9.82 3.27 1.71
CA ILE A 57 -11.08 2.68 1.24
C ILE A 57 -10.91 1.18 1.02
N SER A 58 -9.85 0.77 0.29
CA SER A 58 -9.58 -0.64 0.02
C SER A 58 -9.39 -1.45 1.31
N LEU A 59 -8.67 -0.93 2.30
CA LEU A 59 -8.52 -1.58 3.61
C LEU A 59 -9.87 -1.79 4.31
N CYS A 60 -10.75 -0.79 4.29
CA CYS A 60 -12.10 -0.92 4.87
C CYS A 60 -12.94 -1.97 4.15
N GLU A 61 -12.98 -1.94 2.82
CA GLU A 61 -13.77 -2.89 2.01
C GLU A 61 -13.29 -4.33 2.13
N ASN A 62 -12.00 -4.54 2.40
CA ASN A 62 -11.39 -5.86 2.55
C ASN A 62 -11.32 -6.36 4.01
N GLY A 63 -12.04 -5.71 4.93
CA GLY A 63 -12.14 -6.17 6.33
C GLY A 63 -10.99 -5.75 7.25
N TYR A 64 -10.11 -4.87 6.79
CA TYR A 64 -8.98 -4.31 7.55
C TYR A 64 -9.30 -2.94 8.20
N GLY A 65 -10.56 -2.50 8.19
CA GLY A 65 -10.95 -1.21 8.77
C GLY A 65 -10.61 -1.04 10.26
N LEU A 66 -10.63 -2.13 11.04
CA LEU A 66 -10.19 -2.09 12.45
C LEU A 66 -8.68 -1.82 12.58
N VAL A 67 -7.87 -2.39 11.70
CA VAL A 67 -6.42 -2.15 11.67
C VAL A 67 -6.14 -0.68 11.41
N LEU A 68 -6.84 -0.07 10.45
CA LEU A 68 -6.73 1.35 10.13
C LEU A 68 -7.11 2.24 11.32
N LYS A 69 -8.24 1.93 12.00
CA LYS A 69 -8.70 2.69 13.17
C LYS A 69 -7.73 2.60 14.36
N GLU A 70 -7.18 1.42 14.61
CA GLU A 70 -6.17 1.22 15.67
C GLU A 70 -4.90 2.03 15.41
N THR A 71 -4.44 2.08 14.14
CA THR A 71 -3.24 2.82 13.76
C THR A 71 -3.45 4.33 13.79
N ASP A 72 -4.60 4.83 13.33
CA ASP A 72 -4.95 6.25 13.42
C ASP A 72 -5.00 6.70 14.89
N PHE A 73 -5.63 5.92 15.77
CA PHE A 73 -5.69 6.23 17.19
C PHE A 73 -4.30 6.31 17.84
N LYS A 74 -3.36 5.45 17.43
CA LYS A 74 -1.98 5.48 17.93
C LYS A 74 -1.19 6.70 17.45
N ARG A 75 -1.52 7.29 16.30
CA ARG A 75 -0.85 8.48 15.77
C ARG A 75 -1.27 9.78 16.45
N HIS A 76 -2.52 9.85 16.92
CA HIS A 76 -3.08 11.04 17.55
C HIS A 76 -2.91 11.10 19.06
N ARG A 77 -2.12 10.19 19.65
CA ARG A 77 -1.84 10.12 21.09
C ARG A 77 -0.39 10.48 21.35
#